data_AF-A0A1C5D4B4-F1
#
_entry.id   AF-A0A1C5D4B4-F1
#
_cell.length_a   1.000
_cell.length_b   1.000
_cell.length_c   1.000
_cell.angle_alpha   90.00
_cell.angle_beta   90.00
_cell.angle_gamma   90.00
#
_symmetry.space_group_name_H-M   'P 1'
#
loop_
_entity.id
_entity.type
_entity.pdbx_description
1 polymer ?
#
loop_
_entity_poly.entity_id
_entity_poly.type
_entity_poly.pdbx_seq_one_letter_code
_entity_poly.pdbx_strand_id
1 'polypeptide(L)'
;MCGVSLRTAPATATHTYVEAVPEARPAKRSVLSTEDPLTTAADNFTTGEKWPTLVLRRTPERCGLTLFRKGRPLATHEWNATSPAPDHATVTATAEALSRAFALTDPRPLTHILRSTGNPPRHQSDLLAALSLPPLPPGFGDRPEVLDTLPDARVLTRRGLLAGMRSTMTTQDGEHPRAPDGHEPRPPRWWVLRILGLLLFTAAAVHAWSAPDSHPLRATTATLVSLYTAARLTSAWRQRRRARGGAAAASE
;
A
#
# COMPACT_ATOMS: atom_id res chain seq x y z
N MET A 1 -1.52 11.67 -3.31
CA MET A 1 -2.27 10.44 -3.67
C MET A 1 -1.74 9.93 -4.99
N CYS A 2 -0.86 8.94 -4.95
CA CYS A 2 -0.29 8.33 -6.14
C CYS A 2 -1.36 7.45 -6.80
N GLY A 3 -1.70 7.79 -8.05
CA GLY A 3 -2.73 7.11 -8.83
C GLY A 3 -2.19 5.87 -9.54
N VAL A 4 -1.56 4.96 -8.80
CA VAL A 4 -0.97 3.74 -9.35
C VAL A 4 -1.72 2.54 -8.78
N SER A 5 -2.20 1.66 -9.65
CA SER A 5 -2.77 0.37 -9.25
C SER A 5 -1.65 -0.58 -8.84
N LEU A 6 -1.84 -1.37 -7.79
CA LEU A 6 -0.80 -2.26 -7.26
C LEU A 6 -1.27 -3.70 -7.26
N ARG A 7 -0.34 -4.63 -7.43
CA ARG A 7 -0.59 -6.06 -7.21
C ARG A 7 0.26 -6.50 -6.02
N THR A 8 -0.36 -7.21 -5.09
CA THR A 8 0.30 -7.76 -3.90
C THR A 8 0.21 -9.27 -3.93
N ALA A 9 1.30 -9.98 -3.62
CA ALA A 9 1.33 -11.43 -3.50
C ALA A 9 2.02 -11.83 -2.18
N PRO A 10 1.49 -12.80 -1.43
CA PRO A 10 2.18 -13.30 -0.24
C PRO A 10 3.49 -13.98 -0.65
N ALA A 11 4.58 -13.62 0.03
CA ALA A 11 5.89 -14.23 -0.19
C ALA A 11 6.17 -15.31 0.87
N THR A 12 5.90 -14.97 2.13
CA THR A 12 5.93 -15.85 3.31
C THR A 12 4.89 -15.36 4.31
N ALA A 13 4.75 -16.03 5.45
CA ALA A 13 3.85 -15.60 6.53
C ALA A 13 4.13 -14.17 7.05
N THR A 14 5.32 -13.63 6.84
CA THR A 14 5.75 -12.31 7.35
C THR A 14 6.17 -11.32 6.26
N HIS A 15 6.10 -11.72 4.98
CA HIS A 15 6.55 -10.89 3.87
C HIS A 15 5.56 -10.89 2.70
N THR A 16 5.41 -9.75 2.07
CA THR A 16 4.50 -9.53 0.94
C THR A 16 5.24 -8.86 -0.21
N TYR A 17 5.16 -9.42 -1.41
CA TYR A 17 5.61 -8.75 -2.62
C TYR A 17 4.58 -7.71 -3.05
N VAL A 18 5.06 -6.59 -3.57
CA VAL A 18 4.24 -5.53 -4.14
C VAL A 18 4.84 -5.12 -5.47
N GLU A 19 4.03 -5.14 -6.53
CA GLU A 19 4.38 -4.59 -7.84
C GLU A 19 3.40 -3.48 -8.24
N ALA A 20 3.88 -2.52 -9.03
CA ALA A 20 3.02 -1.54 -9.68
C ALA A 20 2.44 -2.16 -10.95
N VAL A 21 1.12 -2.14 -11.08
CA VAL A 21 0.42 -2.63 -12.28
C VAL A 21 0.41 -1.51 -13.31
N PRO A 22 0.95 -1.73 -14.52
CA PRO A 22 0.90 -0.75 -15.58
C PRO A 22 -0.57 -0.50 -15.97
N GLU A 23 -1.04 0.75 -15.81
CA GLU A 23 -2.40 1.11 -16.20
C GLU A 23 -2.48 1.24 -17.72
N ALA A 24 -3.46 0.57 -18.34
CA ALA A 24 -3.72 0.64 -19.79
C ALA A 24 -4.01 2.07 -20.29
N ARG A 25 -4.33 3.02 -19.41
CA ARG A 25 -4.42 4.45 -19.70
C ARG A 25 -3.74 5.25 -18.58
N PRO A 26 -2.48 5.67 -18.75
CA PRO A 26 -1.79 6.47 -17.74
C PRO A 26 -2.56 7.77 -17.50
N ALA A 27 -2.81 8.11 -16.23
CA ALA A 27 -3.40 9.39 -15.89
C ALA A 27 -2.46 10.53 -16.35
N LYS A 28 -3.00 11.62 -16.90
CA LYS A 28 -2.20 12.77 -17.42
C LYS A 28 -1.13 13.32 -16.47
N ARG A 29 -1.23 13.06 -15.17
CA ARG A 29 -0.25 13.44 -14.14
C ARG A 29 0.90 12.45 -13.92
N SER A 30 0.74 11.17 -14.25
CA SER A 30 1.81 10.16 -14.08
C SER A 30 2.90 10.28 -15.15
N VAL A 31 2.59 10.90 -16.29
CA VAL A 31 3.53 11.17 -17.40
C VAL A 31 4.60 12.22 -17.03
N LEU A 32 4.34 13.03 -15.99
CA LEU A 32 5.23 14.11 -15.55
C LEU A 32 6.14 13.72 -14.36
N SER A 33 5.99 12.51 -13.81
CA SER A 33 6.82 12.05 -12.70
C SER A 33 8.01 11.27 -13.27
N THR A 34 9.21 11.81 -13.07
CA THR A 34 10.49 11.12 -13.34
C THR A 34 10.83 10.09 -12.26
N GLU A 35 10.07 10.06 -11.16
CA GLU A 35 10.25 9.11 -10.08
C GLU A 35 9.54 7.79 -10.38
N ASP A 36 10.22 6.69 -10.03
CA ASP A 36 9.65 5.35 -10.14
C ASP A 36 8.36 5.25 -9.32
N PRO A 37 7.21 4.89 -9.95
CA PRO A 37 5.90 4.87 -9.29
C PRO A 37 5.89 4.03 -8.01
N LEU A 38 6.72 2.99 -7.93
CA LEU A 38 6.82 2.12 -6.76
C LEU A 38 7.50 2.80 -5.57
N THR A 39 8.37 3.77 -5.84
CA THR A 39 9.11 4.55 -4.85
C THR A 39 8.20 5.59 -4.21
N THR A 40 7.42 6.30 -5.03
CA THR A 40 6.39 7.22 -4.54
C THR A 40 5.27 6.46 -3.80
N ALA A 41 4.98 5.24 -4.22
CA ALA A 41 4.04 4.36 -3.55
C ALA A 41 4.56 3.90 -2.17
N ALA A 42 5.84 3.50 -2.08
CA ALA A 42 6.50 3.07 -0.85
C ALA A 42 6.51 4.16 0.25
N ASP A 43 6.69 5.44 -0.12
CA ASP A 43 6.55 6.57 0.80
C ASP A 43 5.17 6.57 1.47
N ASN A 44 4.11 6.45 0.66
CA ASN A 44 2.74 6.42 1.18
C ASN A 44 2.45 5.17 2.03
N PHE A 45 3.01 3.99 1.71
CA PHE A 45 2.77 2.75 2.47
C PHE A 45 3.47 2.72 3.80
N THR A 46 4.68 3.25 3.85
CA THR A 46 5.47 3.20 5.07
C THR A 46 5.12 4.34 6.02
N THR A 47 4.31 5.32 5.60
CA THR A 47 3.86 6.41 6.44
C THR A 47 2.96 5.90 7.59
N GLY A 48 3.46 5.99 8.82
CA GLY A 48 2.76 5.55 10.04
C GLY A 48 3.04 4.11 10.47
N GLU A 49 3.75 3.36 9.64
CA GLU A 49 4.07 1.96 9.87
C GLU A 49 5.48 1.78 10.47
N LYS A 50 5.66 0.70 11.26
CA LYS A 50 6.92 0.43 11.96
C LYS A 50 7.89 -0.44 11.15
N TRP A 51 7.38 -1.18 10.17
CA TRP A 51 8.12 -2.15 9.38
C TRP A 51 8.92 -1.46 8.24
N PRO A 52 10.11 -1.97 7.90
CA PRO A 52 10.88 -1.49 6.75
C PRO A 52 10.27 -1.98 5.43
N THR A 53 10.50 -1.24 4.35
CA THR A 53 10.16 -1.66 2.98
C THR A 53 11.40 -1.63 2.11
N LEU A 54 11.65 -2.70 1.38
CA LEU A 54 12.76 -2.80 0.43
C LEU A 54 12.20 -2.77 -0.99
N VAL A 55 12.48 -1.68 -1.70
CA VAL A 55 12.13 -1.54 -3.12
C VAL A 55 13.32 -2.05 -3.93
N LEU A 56 13.10 -3.09 -4.74
CA LEU A 56 14.11 -3.67 -5.60
C LEU A 56 13.87 -3.24 -7.04
N ARG A 57 14.95 -2.93 -7.75
CA ARG A 57 14.92 -2.59 -9.17
C ARG A 57 15.88 -3.48 -9.92
N ARG A 58 15.49 -3.89 -11.12
CA ARG A 58 16.33 -4.66 -12.03
C ARG A 58 16.02 -4.24 -13.46
N THR A 59 17.07 -3.85 -14.17
CA THR A 59 17.11 -3.68 -15.62
C THR A 59 18.21 -4.59 -16.17
N PRO A 60 18.29 -4.80 -17.49
CA PRO A 60 19.32 -5.66 -18.08
C PRO A 60 20.75 -5.25 -17.70
N GLU A 61 21.00 -3.95 -17.45
CA GLU A 61 22.34 -3.42 -17.16
C GLU A 61 22.57 -3.11 -15.67
N ARG A 62 21.51 -2.91 -14.88
CA ARG A 62 21.59 -2.36 -13.52
C ARG A 62 20.65 -3.07 -12.56
N CYS A 63 21.14 -3.38 -11.38
CA CYS A 63 20.30 -3.83 -10.25
C CYS A 63 20.40 -2.80 -9.13
N GLY A 64 19.30 -2.48 -8.49
CA GLY A 64 19.29 -1.50 -7.40
C GLY A 64 18.34 -1.86 -6.29
N LEU A 65 18.51 -1.17 -5.17
CA LEU A 65 17.61 -1.23 -4.04
C LEU A 65 17.43 0.14 -3.41
N THR A 66 16.28 0.33 -2.78
CA THR A 66 16.02 1.46 -1.90
C THR A 66 15.30 0.97 -0.66
N LEU A 67 15.89 1.24 0.51
CA LEU A 67 15.30 0.96 1.81
C LEU A 67 14.44 2.14 2.23
N PHE A 68 13.18 1.89 2.54
CA PHE A 68 12.23 2.84 3.09
C PHE A 68 11.86 2.51 4.53
N ARG A 69 11.67 3.54 5.34
CA ARG A 69 11.09 3.42 6.69
C ARG A 69 10.34 4.70 7.04
N LYS A 70 9.10 4.59 7.54
CA LYS A 70 8.28 5.75 7.94
C LYS A 70 8.13 6.82 6.84
N GLY A 71 7.96 6.41 5.59
CA GLY A 71 7.85 7.30 4.43
C GLY A 71 9.18 7.78 3.85
N ARG A 72 10.31 7.54 4.54
CA ARG A 72 11.60 8.13 4.15
C ARG A 72 12.55 7.10 3.55
N PRO A 73 13.23 7.42 2.43
CA PRO A 73 14.35 6.61 1.96
C PRO A 73 15.50 6.74 2.96
N LEU A 74 15.98 5.60 3.45
CA LEU A 74 17.08 5.51 4.41
C LEU A 74 18.41 5.18 3.73
N ALA A 75 18.38 4.35 2.70
CA ALA A 75 19.56 3.96 1.96
C ALA A 75 19.18 3.55 0.53
N THR A 76 20.08 3.83 -0.41
CA THR A 76 19.94 3.48 -1.82
C THR A 76 21.26 2.89 -2.28
N HIS A 77 21.19 1.79 -3.03
CA HIS A 77 22.38 1.17 -3.60
C HIS A 77 22.09 0.68 -5.02
N GLU A 78 23.09 0.79 -5.88
CA GLU A 78 23.04 0.34 -7.28
C GLU A 78 24.28 -0.48 -7.59
N TRP A 79 24.07 -1.68 -8.12
CA TRP A 79 25.08 -2.48 -8.78
C TRP A 79 24.95 -2.29 -10.28
N ASN A 80 26.03 -1.82 -10.89
CA ASN A 80 26.17 -1.73 -12.33
C ASN A 80 27.32 -2.64 -12.77
N ALA A 81 27.06 -3.52 -13.75
CA ALA A 81 28.03 -4.50 -14.24
C ALA A 81 29.29 -3.85 -14.85
N THR A 82 29.17 -2.61 -15.37
CA THR A 82 30.24 -1.90 -16.08
C THR A 82 30.92 -0.81 -15.24
N SER A 83 30.38 -0.49 -14.07
CA SER A 83 30.93 0.56 -13.20
C SER A 83 32.01 0.03 -12.27
N PRO A 84 32.97 0.89 -11.87
CA PRO A 84 33.93 0.54 -10.83
C PRO A 84 33.23 0.20 -9.51
N ALA A 85 33.95 -0.48 -8.62
CA ALA A 85 33.43 -0.85 -7.31
C ALA A 85 32.89 0.38 -6.57
N PRO A 86 31.70 0.28 -5.95
CA PRO A 86 31.08 1.40 -5.25
C PRO A 86 31.93 1.85 -4.06
N ASP A 87 31.83 3.15 -3.74
CA ASP A 87 32.56 3.77 -2.65
C ASP A 87 32.32 3.06 -1.30
N HIS A 88 33.40 2.83 -0.57
CA HIS A 88 33.36 2.04 0.66
C HIS A 88 32.55 2.72 1.77
N ALA A 89 32.62 4.05 1.88
CA ALA A 89 31.86 4.77 2.90
C ALA A 89 30.35 4.67 2.63
N THR A 90 29.95 4.86 1.37
CA THR A 90 28.55 4.73 0.93
C THR A 90 28.01 3.31 1.15
N VAL A 91 28.80 2.28 0.82
CA VAL A 91 28.44 0.88 1.03
C VAL A 91 28.28 0.55 2.51
N THR A 92 29.20 1.03 3.36
CA THR A 92 29.15 0.79 4.80
C THR A 92 27.93 1.44 5.44
N ALA A 93 27.63 2.69 5.08
CA ALA A 93 26.41 3.38 5.55
C ALA A 93 25.12 2.63 5.13
N THR A 94 25.09 2.08 3.93
CA THR A 94 23.97 1.26 3.43
C THR A 94 23.84 -0.05 4.22
N ALA A 95 24.95 -0.76 4.46
CA ALA A 95 24.98 -1.98 5.25
C ALA A 95 24.50 -1.74 6.70
N GLU A 96 24.91 -0.62 7.31
CA GLU A 96 24.44 -0.21 8.63
C GLU A 96 22.95 0.16 8.66
N ALA A 97 22.43 0.78 7.61
CA ALA A 97 21.01 1.07 7.50
C ALA A 97 20.18 -0.22 7.38
N LEU A 98 20.64 -1.18 6.55
CA LEU A 98 19.99 -2.48 6.35
C LEU A 98 20.05 -3.33 7.61
N SER A 99 21.22 -3.47 8.24
CA SER A 99 21.36 -4.25 9.49
C SER A 99 20.47 -3.71 10.60
N ARG A 100 20.37 -2.38 10.78
CA ARG A 100 19.44 -1.77 11.74
C ARG A 100 17.97 -1.99 11.39
N ALA A 101 17.62 -1.98 10.10
CA ALA A 101 16.25 -2.17 9.67
C ALA A 101 15.77 -3.62 9.84
N PHE A 102 16.66 -4.59 9.63
CA PHE A 102 16.38 -6.02 9.71
C PHE A 102 16.92 -6.70 10.98
N ALA A 103 17.33 -5.90 11.98
CA ALA A 103 17.84 -6.35 13.28
C ALA A 103 19.00 -7.36 13.19
N LEU A 104 19.92 -7.18 12.24
CA LEU A 104 21.13 -7.99 12.11
C LEU A 104 22.24 -7.46 13.04
N THR A 105 22.91 -8.38 13.73
CA THR A 105 23.99 -8.06 14.68
C THR A 105 25.28 -7.59 13.99
N ASP A 106 25.61 -8.14 12.81
CA ASP A 106 26.86 -7.86 12.09
C ASP A 106 26.59 -7.32 10.67
N PRO A 107 26.99 -6.07 10.35
CA PRO A 107 26.83 -5.50 9.02
C PRO A 107 27.90 -5.94 8.01
N ARG A 108 29.02 -6.55 8.45
CA ARG A 108 30.17 -6.87 7.58
C ARG A 108 29.82 -7.77 6.38
N PRO A 109 28.96 -8.81 6.51
CA PRO A 109 28.55 -9.61 5.37
C PRO A 109 27.80 -8.79 4.30
N LEU A 110 26.97 -7.84 4.73
CA LEU A 110 26.24 -6.96 3.81
C LEU A 110 27.20 -6.02 3.08
N THR A 111 28.18 -5.44 3.79
CA THR A 111 29.23 -4.60 3.17
C THR A 111 29.98 -5.36 2.07
N HIS A 112 30.29 -6.65 2.29
CA HIS A 112 30.96 -7.47 1.29
C HIS A 112 30.10 -7.68 0.04
N ILE A 113 28.82 -8.03 0.20
CA ILE A 113 27.88 -8.23 -0.91
C ILE A 113 27.65 -6.92 -1.68
N LEU A 114 27.43 -5.81 -0.98
CA LEU A 114 27.18 -4.50 -1.59
C LEU A 114 28.39 -3.98 -2.39
N ARG A 115 29.61 -4.32 -1.96
CA ARG A 115 30.85 -3.96 -2.67
C ARG A 115 31.17 -4.89 -3.85
N SER A 116 30.52 -6.04 -3.93
CA SER A 116 30.83 -7.04 -4.95
C SER A 116 30.51 -6.52 -6.36
N THR A 117 31.42 -6.77 -7.29
CA THR A 117 31.31 -6.42 -8.71
C THR A 117 31.05 -7.67 -9.55
N GLY A 118 30.76 -7.51 -10.84
CA GLY A 118 30.45 -8.64 -11.72
C GLY A 118 28.94 -8.77 -11.92
N ASN A 119 28.33 -9.86 -11.43
CA ASN A 119 26.96 -10.26 -11.72
C ASN A 119 25.91 -9.59 -10.79
N PRO A 120 25.25 -8.48 -11.20
CA PRO A 120 24.37 -7.72 -10.31
C PRO A 120 23.11 -8.50 -9.85
N PRO A 121 22.43 -9.29 -10.71
CA PRO A 121 21.33 -10.15 -10.28
C PRO A 121 21.70 -11.14 -9.17
N ARG A 122 22.91 -11.70 -9.23
CA ARG A 122 23.41 -12.61 -8.19
C ARG A 122 23.59 -11.87 -6.86
N HIS A 123 24.28 -10.73 -6.87
CA HIS A 123 24.52 -9.92 -5.65
C HIS A 123 23.22 -9.45 -5.00
N GLN A 124 22.22 -9.08 -5.80
CA GLN A 124 20.89 -8.75 -5.29
C GLN A 124 20.21 -9.95 -4.61
N SER A 125 20.37 -11.15 -5.15
CA SER A 125 19.81 -12.39 -4.57
C SER A 125 20.55 -12.80 -3.29
N ASP A 126 21.88 -12.69 -3.29
CA ASP A 126 22.73 -12.95 -2.13
C ASP A 126 22.40 -11.98 -0.99
N LEU A 127 22.09 -10.71 -1.30
CA LEU A 127 21.64 -9.74 -0.31
C LEU A 127 20.31 -10.15 0.33
N LEU A 128 19.32 -10.58 -0.45
CA LEU A 128 18.02 -11.01 0.11
C LEU A 128 18.19 -12.22 1.02
N ALA A 129 19.02 -13.19 0.62
CA ALA A 129 19.36 -14.33 1.46
C ALA A 129 20.03 -13.89 2.78
N ALA A 130 20.98 -12.95 2.72
CA ALA A 130 21.64 -12.42 3.92
C ALA A 130 20.68 -11.67 4.86
N LEU A 131 19.63 -11.04 4.32
CA LEU A 131 18.58 -10.37 5.09
C LEU A 131 17.47 -11.34 5.56
N SER A 132 17.59 -12.64 5.28
CA SER A 132 16.53 -13.64 5.51
C SER A 132 15.19 -13.27 4.85
N LEU A 133 15.27 -12.56 3.72
CA LEU A 133 14.13 -12.20 2.90
C LEU A 133 13.80 -13.32 1.91
N PRO A 134 12.53 -13.44 1.50
CA PRO A 134 12.15 -14.44 0.52
C PRO A 134 12.81 -14.16 -0.85
N PRO A 135 13.13 -15.22 -1.62
CA PRO A 135 13.86 -15.09 -2.88
C PRO A 135 13.06 -14.28 -3.91
N LEU A 136 13.72 -13.70 -4.92
CA LEU A 136 12.99 -13.01 -5.98
C LEU A 136 12.09 -13.99 -6.77
N PRO A 137 10.87 -13.58 -7.16
CA PRO A 137 10.04 -14.41 -8.00
C PRO A 137 10.72 -14.68 -9.36
N PRO A 138 10.41 -15.82 -10.01
CA PRO A 138 10.99 -16.17 -11.30
C PRO A 138 10.60 -15.12 -12.37
N GLY A 139 11.56 -14.73 -13.21
CA GLY A 139 11.34 -13.73 -14.25
C GLY A 139 11.36 -12.27 -13.76
N PHE A 140 11.72 -12.01 -12.50
CA PHE A 140 11.94 -10.66 -12.00
C PHE A 140 13.08 -9.97 -12.78
N GLY A 141 12.73 -8.85 -13.45
CA GLY A 141 13.62 -8.09 -14.33
C GLY A 141 13.47 -8.43 -15.82
N ASP A 142 12.87 -9.57 -16.15
CA ASP A 142 12.65 -10.01 -17.54
C ASP A 142 11.23 -9.69 -18.02
N ARG A 143 10.27 -9.58 -17.09
CA ARG A 143 8.85 -9.33 -17.37
C ARG A 143 8.34 -8.10 -16.61
N PRO A 144 7.38 -7.35 -17.19
CA PRO A 144 6.80 -6.18 -16.53
C PRO A 144 5.81 -6.53 -15.41
N GLU A 145 5.16 -7.71 -15.47
CA GLU A 145 4.18 -8.18 -14.49
C GLU A 145 4.61 -9.56 -13.97
N VAL A 146 5.35 -9.58 -12.87
CA VAL A 146 5.99 -10.80 -12.36
C VAL A 146 5.05 -11.51 -11.39
N LEU A 147 4.28 -10.74 -10.61
CA LEU A 147 3.37 -11.30 -9.61
C LEU A 147 2.05 -11.81 -10.22
N ASP A 148 1.77 -11.62 -11.51
CA ASP A 148 0.56 -12.18 -12.15
C ASP A 148 0.51 -13.71 -12.04
N THR A 149 1.69 -14.33 -12.09
CA THR A 149 1.85 -15.79 -12.15
C THR A 149 1.86 -16.44 -10.77
N LEU A 150 1.90 -15.64 -9.69
CA LEU A 150 1.98 -16.15 -8.34
C LEU A 150 0.59 -16.51 -7.80
N PRO A 151 0.47 -17.62 -7.04
CA PRO A 151 -0.76 -17.94 -6.35
C PRO A 151 -1.13 -16.82 -5.36
N ASP A 152 -2.43 -16.56 -5.21
CA ASP A 152 -2.98 -15.54 -4.33
C ASP A 152 -2.57 -14.08 -4.63
N ALA A 153 -2.06 -13.80 -5.83
CA ALA A 153 -1.80 -12.44 -6.27
C ALA A 153 -3.10 -11.63 -6.40
N ARG A 154 -3.15 -10.46 -5.76
CA ARG A 154 -4.35 -9.61 -5.70
C ARG A 154 -4.06 -8.23 -6.24
N VAL A 155 -4.91 -7.74 -7.13
CA VAL A 155 -4.84 -6.36 -7.64
C VAL A 155 -5.67 -5.44 -6.75
N LEU A 156 -5.00 -4.51 -6.07
CA LEU A 156 -5.61 -3.46 -5.28
C LEU A 156 -5.89 -2.25 -6.18
N THR A 157 -7.15 -2.09 -6.57
CA THR A 157 -7.57 -0.97 -7.41
C THR A 157 -7.80 0.33 -6.61
N ARG A 158 -7.51 1.45 -7.28
CA ARG A 158 -7.52 2.87 -6.88
C ARG A 158 -8.52 3.34 -5.81
N ARG A 159 -9.67 2.69 -5.62
CA ARG A 159 -10.76 3.19 -4.75
C ARG A 159 -10.87 2.53 -3.38
N GLY A 160 -10.03 1.53 -3.09
CA GLY A 160 -10.01 0.81 -1.83
C GLY A 160 -8.64 0.71 -1.17
N LEU A 161 -7.60 1.34 -1.71
CA LEU A 161 -6.19 1.05 -1.41
C LEU A 161 -5.84 1.08 0.09
N LEU A 162 -6.23 2.14 0.82
CA LEU A 162 -5.97 2.25 2.27
C LEU A 162 -6.81 1.31 3.13
N ALA A 163 -8.00 0.94 2.66
CA ALA A 163 -8.90 0.02 3.37
C ALA A 163 -8.57 -1.45 3.08
N GLY A 164 -8.08 -1.75 1.87
CA GLY A 164 -7.63 -3.06 1.42
C GLY A 164 -6.24 -3.40 1.95
N MET A 165 -5.30 -2.46 1.98
CA MET A 165 -3.96 -2.71 2.55
C MET A 165 -4.01 -3.02 4.04
N ARG A 166 -4.85 -2.33 4.82
CA ARG A 166 -5.03 -2.61 6.25
C ARG A 166 -5.65 -3.99 6.53
N SER A 167 -6.36 -4.57 5.56
CA SER A 167 -6.96 -5.89 5.69
C SER A 167 -6.15 -7.01 5.07
N THR A 168 -5.18 -6.70 4.18
CA THR A 168 -4.34 -7.71 3.52
C THR A 168 -2.92 -7.80 4.06
N MET A 169 -2.43 -6.78 4.77
CA MET A 169 -1.12 -6.80 5.40
C MET A 169 -1.22 -7.48 6.77
N THR A 170 -0.44 -8.54 6.93
CA THR A 170 -0.42 -9.47 8.06
C THR A 170 -0.43 -8.74 9.40
N THR A 171 -1.47 -8.99 10.19
CA THR A 171 -1.45 -8.66 11.61
C THR A 171 -0.50 -9.66 12.30
N GLN A 172 0.02 -9.29 13.48
CA GLN A 172 1.13 -9.91 14.21
C GLN A 172 1.04 -11.45 14.44
N ASP A 173 -0.07 -12.09 14.10
CA ASP A 173 -0.36 -13.50 14.36
C ASP A 173 -0.23 -14.43 13.14
N GLY A 174 0.26 -13.96 12.00
CA GLY A 174 0.54 -14.82 10.83
C GLY A 174 -0.71 -15.39 10.12
N GLU A 175 -1.91 -15.09 10.62
CA GLU A 175 -3.15 -15.30 9.89
C GLU A 175 -3.50 -14.05 9.07
N HIS A 176 -3.66 -14.23 7.77
CA HIS A 176 -4.36 -13.24 6.96
C HIS A 176 -5.79 -13.13 7.49
N PRO A 177 -6.30 -11.92 7.80
CA PRO A 177 -7.73 -11.75 7.90
C PRO A 177 -8.30 -12.24 6.58
N ARG A 178 -9.21 -13.22 6.64
CA ARG A 178 -10.13 -13.50 5.55
C ARG A 178 -10.62 -12.13 5.08
N ALA A 179 -10.53 -11.85 3.77
CA ALA A 179 -11.00 -10.59 3.20
C ALA A 179 -12.28 -10.22 3.93
N PRO A 180 -12.43 -9.00 4.49
CA PRO A 180 -13.63 -8.69 5.26
C PRO A 180 -14.77 -9.08 4.35
N ASP A 181 -15.50 -10.14 4.73
CA ASP A 181 -16.74 -10.46 4.07
C ASP A 181 -17.45 -9.12 4.01
N GLY A 182 -17.97 -8.74 2.83
CA GLY A 182 -18.50 -7.40 2.57
C GLY A 182 -19.67 -6.97 3.48
N HIS A 183 -19.84 -7.67 4.60
CA HIS A 183 -20.78 -7.54 5.68
C HIS A 183 -20.11 -7.90 7.02
N GLU A 184 -19.26 -7.01 7.54
CA GLU A 184 -19.16 -6.93 8.98
C GLU A 184 -20.51 -6.36 9.49
N PRO A 185 -21.31 -7.12 10.26
CA PRO A 185 -22.63 -6.69 10.68
C PRO A 185 -22.48 -5.46 11.57
N ARG A 186 -22.83 -4.30 11.03
CA ARG A 186 -22.72 -3.04 11.76
C ARG A 186 -23.62 -3.08 13.00
N PRO A 187 -23.10 -2.76 14.19
CA PRO A 187 -23.87 -2.85 15.41
C PRO A 187 -25.07 -1.89 15.37
N PRO A 188 -26.17 -2.19 16.08
CA PRO A 188 -27.37 -1.34 16.10
C PRO A 188 -27.06 0.10 16.54
N ARG A 189 -26.08 0.28 17.43
CA ARG A 189 -25.58 1.60 17.86
C ARG A 189 -25.06 2.46 16.71
N TRP A 190 -24.46 1.86 15.68
CA TRP A 190 -23.98 2.59 14.49
C TRP A 190 -25.13 3.21 13.69
N TRP A 191 -26.23 2.46 13.53
CA TRP A 191 -27.43 2.94 12.85
C TRP A 191 -28.11 4.07 13.63
N VAL A 192 -28.28 3.88 14.94
CA VAL A 192 -28.91 4.89 15.81
C VAL A 192 -28.13 6.20 15.76
N LEU A 193 -26.81 6.17 15.94
CA LEU A 193 -25.96 7.37 15.91
C LEU A 193 -26.03 8.11 14.57
N ARG A 194 -26.09 7.38 13.45
CA ARG A 194 -26.12 7.98 12.11
C ARG A 194 -27.48 8.54 11.73
N ILE A 195 -28.57 7.90 12.16
CA ILE A 195 -29.93 8.43 11.99
C ILE A 195 -30.12 9.67 12.85
N LEU A 196 -29.70 9.63 14.11
CA LEU A 196 -29.76 10.77 15.02
C LEU A 196 -28.93 11.95 14.49
N GLY A 197 -27.70 11.68 14.03
CA GLY A 197 -26.86 12.69 13.41
C GLY A 197 -27.49 13.29 12.16
N LEU A 198 -28.09 12.47 11.28
CA LEU A 198 -28.79 12.97 10.10
C LEU A 198 -29.93 13.92 10.49
N LEU A 199 -30.80 13.52 11.42
CA LEU A 199 -31.90 14.35 11.91
C LEU A 199 -31.42 15.69 12.47
N LEU A 200 -30.38 15.65 13.31
CA LEU A 200 -29.78 16.84 13.91
C LEU A 200 -29.24 17.79 12.84
N PHE A 201 -28.45 17.28 11.88
CA PHE A 201 -27.86 18.12 10.83
C PHE A 201 -28.90 18.64 9.83
N THR A 202 -29.95 17.86 9.53
CA THR A 202 -31.07 18.36 8.72
C THR A 202 -31.85 19.45 9.42
N ALA A 203 -32.13 19.30 10.72
CA ALA A 203 -32.81 20.33 11.51
C ALA A 203 -31.95 21.60 11.62
N ALA A 204 -30.64 21.45 11.86
CA ALA A 204 -29.69 22.57 11.87
C ALA A 204 -29.61 23.28 10.51
N ALA A 205 -29.62 22.54 9.40
CA ALA A 205 -29.64 23.12 8.06
C ALA A 205 -30.94 23.90 7.81
N VAL A 206 -32.11 23.32 8.12
CA VAL A 206 -33.40 24.01 7.96
C VAL A 206 -33.45 25.29 8.81
N HIS A 207 -33.00 25.21 10.06
CA HIS A 207 -32.93 26.37 10.94
C HIS A 207 -32.01 27.45 10.38
N ALA A 208 -30.82 27.07 9.91
CA ALA A 208 -29.84 27.97 9.31
C ALA A 208 -30.25 28.53 7.93
N TRP A 209 -31.27 27.98 7.26
CA TRP A 209 -31.86 28.59 6.07
C TRP A 209 -33.06 29.49 6.41
N SER A 210 -33.69 29.28 7.57
CA SER A 210 -34.84 30.07 8.03
C SER A 210 -34.50 31.31 8.84
N ALA A 211 -33.27 31.41 9.35
CA ALA A 211 -32.83 32.55 10.15
C ALA A 211 -32.40 33.73 9.26
N PRO A 212 -32.87 34.96 9.50
CA PRO A 212 -32.52 36.12 8.67
C PRO A 212 -31.04 36.52 8.78
N ASP A 213 -30.36 36.19 9.89
CA ASP A 213 -28.97 36.60 10.19
C ASP A 213 -27.92 35.49 9.99
N SER A 214 -28.32 34.34 9.44
CA SER A 214 -27.39 33.21 9.32
C SER A 214 -26.40 33.38 8.17
N HIS A 215 -25.11 33.37 8.52
CA HIS A 215 -24.02 33.40 7.56
C HIS A 215 -24.10 32.19 6.58
N PRO A 216 -24.07 32.41 5.25
CA PRO A 216 -24.32 31.37 4.24
C PRO A 216 -23.36 30.16 4.33
N LEU A 217 -22.15 30.35 4.86
CA LEU A 217 -21.20 29.26 5.12
C LEU A 217 -21.70 28.23 6.14
N ARG A 218 -22.49 28.62 7.14
CA ARG A 218 -23.04 27.69 8.14
C ARG A 218 -24.16 26.83 7.53
N ALA A 219 -24.99 27.44 6.69
CA ALA A 219 -26.05 26.74 5.99
C ALA A 219 -25.48 25.72 4.97
N THR A 220 -24.47 26.10 4.19
CA THR A 220 -23.85 25.19 3.20
C THR A 220 -23.10 24.02 3.84
N THR A 221 -22.37 24.26 4.93
CA THR A 221 -21.65 23.19 5.66
C THR A 221 -22.62 22.20 6.29
N ALA A 222 -23.70 22.66 6.91
CA ALA A 222 -24.75 21.78 7.46
C ALA A 222 -25.42 20.93 6.37
N THR A 223 -25.73 21.52 5.21
CA THR A 223 -26.28 20.80 4.05
C THR A 223 -25.31 19.75 3.49
N LEU A 224 -24.01 20.06 3.39
CA LEU A 224 -23.02 19.10 2.90
C LEU A 224 -22.86 17.90 3.85
N VAL A 225 -22.87 18.15 5.17
CA VAL A 225 -22.78 17.08 6.18
C VAL A 225 -24.04 16.20 6.16
N SER A 226 -25.24 16.78 6.01
CA SER A 226 -26.48 16.00 5.91
C SER A 226 -26.52 15.15 4.64
N LEU A 227 -26.11 15.69 3.49
CA LEU A 227 -26.00 14.93 2.24
C LEU A 227 -24.99 13.79 2.34
N TYR A 228 -23.82 14.04 2.94
CA TYR A 228 -22.79 13.01 3.14
C TYR A 228 -23.28 11.87 4.04
N THR A 229 -23.96 12.21 5.14
CA THR A 229 -24.51 11.21 6.07
C THR A 229 -25.65 10.41 5.44
N ALA A 230 -26.56 11.06 4.69
CA ALA A 230 -27.62 10.42 3.93
C ALA A 230 -27.06 9.45 2.86
N ALA A 231 -26.02 9.85 2.13
CA ALA A 231 -25.36 9.00 1.14
C ALA A 231 -24.75 7.74 1.78
N ARG A 232 -24.14 7.87 2.96
CA ARG A 232 -23.59 6.73 3.72
C ARG A 232 -24.66 5.79 4.27
N LEU A 233 -25.81 6.32 4.71
CA LEU A 233 -26.95 5.50 5.15
C LEU A 233 -27.58 4.75 3.99
N THR A 234 -27.77 5.44 2.85
CA THR A 234 -28.34 4.85 1.64
C THR A 234 -27.48 3.73 1.08
N SER A 235 -26.15 3.92 1.03
CA SER A 235 -25.23 2.87 0.58
C SER A 235 -25.22 1.67 1.53
N ALA A 236 -25.21 1.91 2.85
CA ALA A 236 -25.30 0.86 3.86
C ALA A 236 -26.58 0.04 3.74
N TRP A 237 -27.71 0.71 3.48
CA TRP A 237 -29.01 0.06 3.36
C TRP A 237 -29.13 -0.75 2.07
N ARG A 238 -28.62 -0.23 0.95
CA ARG A 238 -28.52 -0.98 -0.32
C ARG A 238 -27.66 -2.23 -0.16
N GLN A 239 -26.54 -2.14 0.56
CA GLN A 239 -25.68 -3.28 0.86
C GLN A 239 -26.42 -4.34 1.70
N ARG A 240 -27.16 -3.93 2.74
CA ARG A 240 -27.95 -4.84 3.59
C ARG A 240 -29.07 -5.55 2.80
N ARG A 241 -29.73 -4.86 1.87
CA ARG A 241 -30.74 -5.46 0.99
C ARG A 241 -30.16 -6.53 0.07
N ARG A 242 -28.99 -6.26 -0.52
CA ARG A 242 -28.29 -7.23 -1.39
C ARG A 242 -27.86 -8.48 -0.62
N ALA A 243 -27.35 -8.31 0.60
CA ALA A 243 -26.97 -9.43 1.46
C ALA A 243 -28.18 -10.32 1.82
N ARG A 244 -29.34 -9.72 2.10
CA ARG A 244 -30.59 -10.47 2.38
C ARG A 244 -31.17 -11.15 1.14
N GLY A 245 -31.07 -10.52 -0.03
CA GLY A 245 -31.54 -11.09 -1.30
C GLY A 245 -30.68 -12.26 -1.77
N GLY A 246 -29.36 -12.18 -1.58
CA GLY A 246 -28.44 -13.28 -1.93
C GLY A 246 -28.59 -14.50 -1.02
N ALA A 247 -28.94 -14.31 0.25
CA ALA A 247 -29.20 -15.41 1.18
C ALA A 247 -30.49 -16.20 0.86
N ALA A 248 -31.50 -15.54 0.27
CA ALA A 248 -32.74 -16.18 -0.13
C ALA A 248 -32.61 -16.98 -1.44
N ALA A 249 -31.72 -16.56 -2.36
CA ALA A 249 -31.46 -17.23 -3.63
C ALA A 249 -30.52 -18.46 -3.51
N ALA A 250 -29.85 -18.64 -2.36
CA ALA A 250 -28.99 -19.78 -2.09
C ALA A 250 -29.69 -20.91 -1.32
N SER A 251 -30.99 -20.73 -1.02
CA SER A 251 -31.83 -21.69 -0.28
C SER A 251 -32.94 -22.33 -1.13
N GLU A 252 -32.93 -22.08 -2.45
CA GLU A 252 -33.69 -22.82 -3.48
C GLU A 252 -32.73 -23.73 -4.26
#